data_AF-A0A9E1S8C7-F1
#
_entry.id   AF-A0A9E1S8C7-F1
#
_cell.length_a   1.000
_cell.length_b   1.000
_cell.length_c   1.000
_cell.angle_alpha   90.00
_cell.angle_beta   90.00
_cell.angle_gamma   90.00
#
_symmetry.space_group_name_H-M   'P 1'
#
loop_
_entity.id
_entity.type
_entity.pdbx_description
1 polymer ?
#
loop_
_entity_poly.entity_id
_entity_poly.type
_entity_poly.pdbx_seq_one_letter_code
_entity_poly.pdbx_strand_id
1 'polypeptide(L)'
;MPVKRIRFTVFSLHALRCLTAAVLLLITPGLVAQEYTVNLKDTDIQEFIKFVADVTGTTMVVDPNVKGKVRVISSKPVTQSELYDLFLSILDVQGYTAVRSGQVVRVVPSKDARSSPVPLIENQDLLGNDEYVTQVIRLDNISAAKLIPVLRPLVPQQAHMAAYAPSNAIIISDIRSNIGRIVEIIERMDRSAIQTTEIIRLKYGVSEDVVSMLNTLEKARRGEGAEANKDVILVADKRTNSVVVTADEMSVERIRKLVAYFDSPLEQS
;
A
#
# COMPACT_ATOMS: atom_id res chain seq x y z
N MET A 1 -24.19 -92.04 23.33
CA MET A 1 -25.07 -91.39 22.32
C MET A 1 -26.35 -91.01 23.05
N PRO A 2 -26.73 -89.72 23.20
CA PRO A 2 -27.15 -88.84 22.10
C PRO A 2 -26.71 -87.36 22.23
N VAL A 3 -27.20 -86.57 21.27
CA VAL A 3 -27.01 -85.13 20.99
C VAL A 3 -27.77 -84.22 21.97
N LYS A 4 -27.22 -83.04 22.34
CA LYS A 4 -28.00 -81.78 22.46
C LYS A 4 -27.14 -80.51 22.51
N ARG A 5 -27.68 -79.48 21.86
CA ARG A 5 -27.12 -78.19 21.45
C ARG A 5 -26.84 -77.23 22.63
N ILE A 6 -25.86 -76.34 22.47
CA ILE A 6 -25.74 -75.10 23.26
C ILE A 6 -25.62 -73.90 22.30
N ARG A 7 -26.34 -72.83 22.69
CA ARG A 7 -26.73 -71.63 21.94
C ARG A 7 -25.56 -70.71 21.59
N PHE A 8 -25.71 -70.03 20.44
CA PHE A 8 -25.02 -68.79 20.08
C PHE A 8 -25.43 -67.64 21.02
N THR A 9 -24.44 -66.90 21.51
CA THR A 9 -24.60 -65.51 21.97
C THR A 9 -23.53 -64.66 21.31
N VAL A 10 -24.01 -63.70 20.52
CA VAL A 10 -23.25 -62.66 19.82
C VAL A 10 -22.73 -61.67 20.85
N PHE A 11 -21.41 -61.45 20.93
CA PHE A 11 -20.88 -60.26 21.60
C PHE A 11 -19.60 -59.75 20.91
N SER A 12 -19.71 -58.51 20.46
CA SER A 12 -18.65 -57.50 20.31
C SER A 12 -17.65 -57.62 19.14
N LEU A 13 -18.12 -57.19 17.97
CA LEU A 13 -17.30 -56.85 16.78
C LEU A 13 -16.61 -55.47 16.87
N HIS A 14 -16.49 -54.86 18.06
CA HIS A 14 -15.96 -53.50 18.24
C HIS A 14 -14.48 -53.45 18.63
N ALA A 15 -13.92 -54.53 19.19
CA ALA A 15 -12.53 -54.52 19.67
C ALA A 15 -11.49 -54.58 18.55
N LEU A 16 -11.85 -55.09 17.36
CA LEU A 16 -10.89 -55.29 16.26
C LEU A 16 -10.75 -54.07 15.33
N ARG A 17 -11.68 -53.10 15.39
CA ARG A 17 -11.60 -51.86 14.59
C ARG A 17 -10.76 -50.76 15.24
N CYS A 18 -10.52 -50.82 16.55
CA CYS A 18 -9.66 -49.85 17.24
C CYS A 18 -8.16 -50.18 17.14
N LEU A 19 -7.79 -51.46 16.97
CA LEU A 19 -6.38 -51.85 16.90
C LEU A 19 -5.74 -51.51 15.54
N THR A 20 -6.52 -51.49 14.46
CA THR A 20 -6.04 -51.09 13.13
C THR A 20 -5.94 -49.57 12.94
N ALA A 21 -6.61 -48.77 13.78
CA ALA A 21 -6.52 -47.31 13.75
C ALA A 21 -5.31 -46.77 14.54
N ALA A 22 -4.79 -47.53 15.51
CA ALA A 22 -3.68 -47.09 16.37
C ALA A 22 -2.29 -47.27 15.73
N VAL A 23 -2.15 -48.17 14.75
CA VAL A 23 -0.84 -48.45 14.10
C VAL A 23 -0.58 -47.54 12.89
N LEU A 24 -1.63 -46.91 12.33
CA LEU A 24 -1.48 -46.00 11.19
C LEU A 24 -1.15 -44.54 11.60
N LEU A 25 -1.01 -44.25 12.89
CA LEU A 25 -0.72 -42.89 13.40
C LEU A 25 0.77 -42.65 13.73
N LEU A 26 1.66 -43.61 13.48
CA LEU A 26 3.08 -43.53 13.89
C LEU A 26 4.09 -43.30 12.75
N ILE A 27 3.63 -42.98 11.54
CA ILE A 27 4.50 -42.61 10.43
C ILE A 27 4.16 -41.19 9.97
N THR A 28 4.24 -40.22 10.89
CA THR A 28 4.44 -38.84 10.47
C THR A 28 5.94 -38.67 10.24
N PRO A 29 6.43 -38.49 9.00
CA PRO A 29 7.81 -38.08 8.80
C PRO A 29 7.98 -36.74 9.51
N GLY A 30 8.73 -36.73 10.61
CA GLY A 30 9.19 -35.49 11.21
C GLY A 30 9.99 -34.75 10.14
N LEU A 31 9.50 -33.57 9.75
CA LEU A 31 10.27 -32.62 8.95
C LEU A 31 11.46 -32.18 9.81
N VAL A 32 12.56 -32.92 9.73
CA VAL A 32 13.84 -32.50 10.28
C VAL A 32 14.27 -31.33 9.40
N ALA A 33 14.05 -30.11 9.86
CA ALA A 33 14.55 -28.93 9.17
C ALA A 33 16.09 -29.02 9.13
N GLN A 34 16.65 -29.17 7.94
CA GLN A 34 18.09 -29.23 7.76
C GLN A 34 18.66 -27.83 8.02
N GLU A 35 19.50 -27.70 9.04
CA GLU A 35 20.12 -26.44 9.43
C GLU A 35 21.52 -26.31 8.82
N TYR A 36 21.85 -25.13 8.31
CA TYR A 36 23.10 -24.81 7.64
C TYR A 36 23.83 -23.70 8.39
N THR A 37 25.14 -23.82 8.59
CA THR A 37 25.94 -22.70 9.11
C THR A 37 26.61 -21.98 7.94
N VAL A 38 26.28 -20.69 7.76
CA VAL A 38 26.82 -19.86 6.67
C VAL A 38 27.93 -18.96 7.18
N ASN A 39 29.15 -19.19 6.70
CA ASN A 39 30.30 -18.32 6.97
C ASN A 39 31.07 -18.06 5.67
N LEU A 40 30.86 -16.88 5.10
CA LEU A 40 31.43 -16.47 3.82
C LEU A 40 32.40 -15.33 4.07
N LYS A 41 33.65 -15.50 3.66
CA LYS A 41 34.72 -14.52 3.80
C LYS A 41 35.22 -14.14 2.41
N ASP A 42 34.78 -12.98 1.93
CA ASP A 42 35.17 -12.42 0.63
C ASP A 42 34.94 -13.39 -0.54
N THR A 43 33.86 -14.16 -0.46
CA THR A 43 33.44 -15.15 -1.46
C THR A 43 32.87 -14.46 -2.69
N ASP A 44 33.09 -15.02 -3.89
CA ASP A 44 32.48 -14.49 -5.10
C ASP A 44 30.94 -14.67 -5.05
N ILE A 45 30.20 -13.64 -5.48
CA ILE A 45 28.74 -13.68 -5.49
C ILE A 45 28.19 -14.85 -6.33
N GLN A 46 28.89 -15.27 -7.38
CA GLN A 46 28.49 -16.39 -8.24
C GLN A 46 28.61 -17.73 -7.52
N GLU A 47 29.64 -17.91 -6.70
CA GLU A 47 29.80 -19.10 -5.86
C GLU A 47 28.70 -19.17 -4.80
N PHE A 48 28.34 -18.03 -4.22
CA PHE A 48 27.24 -17.95 -3.27
C PHE A 48 25.89 -18.28 -3.91
N ILE A 49 25.61 -17.74 -5.11
CA ILE A 49 24.40 -18.08 -5.87
C ILE A 49 24.34 -19.58 -6.14
N LYS A 50 25.45 -20.20 -6.54
CA LYS A 50 25.53 -21.64 -6.78
C LYS A 50 25.22 -22.45 -5.52
N PHE A 51 25.81 -22.08 -4.39
CA PHE A 51 25.54 -22.73 -3.11
C PHE A 51 24.05 -22.69 -2.75
N VAL A 52 23.40 -21.53 -2.92
CA VAL A 52 21.97 -21.38 -2.65
C VAL A 52 21.13 -22.18 -3.64
N ALA A 53 21.51 -22.22 -4.93
CA ALA A 53 20.84 -23.05 -5.94
C ALA A 53 20.89 -24.55 -5.58
N ASP A 54 22.04 -25.04 -5.12
CA ASP A 54 22.23 -26.43 -4.71
C ASP A 54 21.40 -26.77 -3.46
N VAL A 55 21.39 -25.86 -2.46
CA VAL A 55 20.61 -26.07 -1.22
C VAL A 55 19.10 -25.93 -1.45
N THR A 56 18.66 -25.02 -2.32
CA THR A 56 17.23 -24.80 -2.62
C THR A 56 16.70 -25.71 -3.73
N GLY A 57 17.56 -26.47 -4.40
CA GLY A 57 17.20 -27.29 -5.55
C GLY A 57 16.62 -26.49 -6.72
N THR A 58 16.86 -25.18 -6.78
CA THR A 58 16.26 -24.28 -7.76
C THR A 58 17.24 -23.98 -8.88
N THR A 59 16.79 -24.10 -10.13
CA THR A 59 17.61 -23.69 -11.28
C THR A 59 17.74 -22.17 -11.29
N MET A 60 18.99 -21.68 -11.17
CA MET A 60 19.29 -20.25 -11.19
C MET A 60 20.07 -19.87 -12.46
N VAL A 61 19.66 -18.80 -13.13
CA VAL A 61 20.35 -18.21 -14.28
C VAL A 61 20.92 -16.86 -13.84
N VAL A 62 22.23 -16.70 -13.95
CA VAL A 62 22.94 -15.51 -13.49
C VAL A 62 23.30 -14.64 -14.70
N ASP A 63 22.95 -13.35 -14.64
CA ASP A 63 23.36 -12.39 -15.65
C ASP A 63 24.90 -12.17 -15.62
N PRO A 64 25.59 -12.06 -16.78
CA PRO A 64 27.05 -11.85 -16.83
C PRO A 64 27.55 -10.60 -16.10
N ASN A 65 26.66 -9.62 -15.88
CA ASN A 65 26.98 -8.38 -15.17
C ASN A 65 26.95 -8.55 -13.64
N VAL A 66 26.48 -9.69 -13.12
CA VAL A 66 26.47 -9.97 -11.69
C VAL A 66 27.88 -10.36 -11.24
N LYS A 67 28.57 -9.39 -10.62
CA LYS A 67 29.93 -9.51 -10.12
C LYS A 67 30.07 -8.82 -8.78
N GLY A 68 30.95 -9.33 -7.92
CA GLY A 68 31.21 -8.75 -6.62
C GLY A 68 31.63 -9.79 -5.60
N LYS A 69 32.05 -9.31 -4.44
CA LYS A 69 32.40 -10.15 -3.30
C LYS A 69 31.35 -9.99 -2.20
N VAL A 70 30.99 -11.10 -1.57
CA VAL A 70 30.05 -11.16 -0.47
C VAL A 70 30.75 -11.63 0.80
N ARG A 71 30.37 -11.04 1.93
CA ARG A 71 30.87 -11.40 3.25
C ARG A 71 29.69 -11.58 4.19
N VAL A 72 29.57 -12.76 4.77
CA VAL A 72 28.43 -13.15 5.61
C VAL A 72 28.98 -13.85 6.84
N ILE A 73 28.58 -13.35 8.01
CA ILE A 73 28.95 -13.93 9.30
C ILE A 73 27.65 -14.30 9.99
N SER A 74 27.29 -15.58 9.95
CA SER A 74 26.16 -16.08 10.76
C SER A 74 26.65 -16.60 12.11
N SER A 75 26.02 -16.15 13.19
CA SER A 75 26.28 -16.67 14.56
C SER A 75 25.37 -17.84 14.94
N LYS A 76 24.38 -18.17 14.11
CA LYS A 76 23.40 -19.24 14.34
C LYS A 76 23.21 -20.10 13.07
N PRO A 77 22.87 -21.38 13.20
CA PRO A 77 22.41 -22.18 12.07
C PRO A 77 21.16 -21.55 11.44
N VAL A 78 21.05 -21.59 10.11
CA VAL A 78 19.92 -21.09 9.33
C VAL A 78 19.22 -22.24 8.61
N THR A 79 17.91 -22.21 8.58
CA THR A 79 17.08 -23.15 7.79
C THR A 79 17.15 -22.83 6.30
N GLN A 80 16.68 -23.75 5.45
CA GLN A 80 16.65 -23.55 3.99
C GLN A 80 15.87 -22.29 3.56
N SER A 81 14.75 -21.99 4.22
CA SER A 81 13.96 -20.78 3.96
C SER A 81 14.70 -19.52 4.39
N GLU A 82 15.27 -19.51 5.59
CA GLU A 82 16.05 -18.38 6.11
C GLU A 82 17.31 -18.12 5.28
N LEU A 83 17.92 -19.18 4.73
CA LEU A 83 19.05 -19.06 3.80
C LEU A 83 18.64 -18.35 2.52
N TYR A 84 17.43 -18.63 2.00
CA TYR A 84 16.91 -17.97 0.81
C TYR A 84 16.59 -16.49 1.08
N ASP A 85 16.02 -16.17 2.24
CA ASP A 85 15.75 -14.77 2.63
C ASP A 85 17.05 -13.97 2.83
N LEU A 86 18.06 -14.60 3.44
CA LEU A 86 19.40 -14.03 3.57
C LEU A 86 20.04 -13.80 2.18
N PHE A 87 19.86 -14.73 1.26
CA PHE A 87 20.33 -14.61 -0.12
C PHE A 87 19.72 -13.39 -0.82
N LEU A 88 18.40 -13.21 -0.75
CA LEU A 88 17.72 -12.06 -1.34
C LEU A 88 18.22 -10.74 -0.74
N SER A 89 18.43 -10.69 0.57
CA SER A 89 18.94 -9.52 1.28
C SER A 89 20.36 -9.13 0.82
N ILE A 90 21.23 -10.11 0.60
CA ILE A 90 22.60 -9.88 0.12
C ILE A 90 22.61 -9.38 -1.33
N LEU A 91 21.75 -9.94 -2.18
CA LEU A 91 21.61 -9.47 -3.55
C LEU A 91 21.18 -7.99 -3.58
N ASP A 92 20.21 -7.62 -2.74
CA ASP A 92 19.69 -6.26 -2.68
C ASP A 92 20.77 -5.24 -2.27
N VAL A 93 21.57 -5.55 -1.25
CA VAL A 93 22.72 -4.72 -0.83
C VAL A 93 23.75 -4.52 -1.94
N GLN A 94 23.92 -5.52 -2.81
CA GLN A 94 24.84 -5.47 -3.95
C GLN A 94 24.21 -4.87 -5.22
N GLY A 95 22.93 -4.46 -5.18
CA GLY A 95 22.22 -3.87 -6.32
C GLY A 95 21.71 -4.89 -7.35
N TYR A 96 21.53 -6.14 -6.93
CA TYR A 96 20.97 -7.24 -7.73
C TYR A 96 19.63 -7.71 -7.17
N THR A 97 18.86 -8.43 -7.97
CA THR A 97 17.61 -9.04 -7.54
C THR A 97 17.37 -10.37 -8.25
N ALA A 98 16.62 -11.25 -7.59
CA ALA A 98 16.25 -12.56 -8.11
C ALA A 98 14.80 -12.55 -8.59
N VAL A 99 14.59 -12.63 -9.90
CA VAL A 99 13.27 -12.63 -10.53
C VAL A 99 12.89 -14.06 -10.91
N ARG A 100 11.76 -14.56 -10.39
CA ARG A 100 11.25 -15.88 -10.76
C ARG A 100 10.56 -15.80 -12.13
N SER A 101 10.98 -16.66 -13.06
CA SER A 101 10.43 -16.79 -14.41
C SER A 101 10.07 -18.26 -14.65
N GLY A 102 8.83 -18.63 -14.36
CA GLY A 102 8.39 -20.02 -14.36
C GLY A 102 9.14 -20.86 -13.33
N GLN A 103 9.85 -21.90 -13.78
CA GLN A 103 10.63 -22.82 -12.94
C GLN A 103 12.07 -22.37 -12.68
N VAL A 104 12.49 -21.24 -13.26
CA VAL A 104 13.86 -20.74 -13.18
C VAL A 104 13.88 -19.42 -12.42
N VAL A 105 14.87 -19.25 -11.56
CA VAL A 105 15.13 -17.96 -10.89
C VAL A 105 16.27 -17.26 -11.61
N ARG A 106 16.06 -16.01 -12.02
CA ARG A 106 17.05 -15.26 -12.79
C ARG A 106 17.60 -14.12 -11.95
N VAL A 107 18.91 -14.12 -11.72
CA VAL A 107 19.60 -13.09 -10.93
C VAL A 107 20.08 -12.01 -11.89
N VAL A 108 19.55 -10.80 -11.75
CA VAL A 108 19.80 -9.66 -12.65
C VAL A 108 20.11 -8.40 -11.86
N PRO A 109 20.77 -7.39 -12.45
CA PRO A 109 20.85 -6.06 -11.85
C PRO A 109 19.45 -5.50 -11.57
N SER A 110 19.25 -4.86 -10.42
CA SER A 110 17.94 -4.34 -10.00
C SER A 110 17.35 -3.32 -10.98
N LYS A 111 18.20 -2.63 -11.74
CA LYS A 111 17.81 -1.73 -12.85
C LYS A 111 17.09 -2.45 -13.99
N ASP A 112 17.47 -3.70 -14.27
CA ASP A 112 16.99 -4.47 -15.44
C ASP A 112 15.76 -5.32 -15.09
N ALA A 113 15.54 -5.58 -13.80
CA ALA A 113 14.38 -6.31 -13.28
C ALA A 113 13.03 -5.63 -13.59
N ARG A 114 13.02 -4.30 -13.75
CA ARG A 114 11.83 -3.48 -14.07
C ARG A 114 11.21 -3.77 -15.44
N SER A 115 11.95 -4.42 -16.33
CA SER A 115 11.49 -4.83 -17.66
C SER A 115 10.83 -6.22 -17.68
N SER A 116 10.90 -6.96 -16.57
CA SER A 116 10.34 -8.30 -16.48
C SER A 116 8.84 -8.20 -16.11
N PRO A 117 7.93 -8.92 -16.80
CA PRO A 117 6.51 -8.87 -16.50
C PRO A 117 6.25 -9.35 -15.07
N VAL A 118 5.83 -8.45 -14.18
CA VAL A 118 5.33 -8.82 -12.86
C VAL A 118 3.88 -9.31 -13.05
N PRO A 119 3.53 -10.53 -12.61
CA PRO A 119 2.16 -11.00 -12.69
C PRO A 119 1.26 -10.15 -11.79
N LEU A 120 0.18 -9.61 -12.37
CA LEU A 120 -0.94 -9.06 -11.60
C LEU A 120 -1.63 -10.21 -10.87
N ILE A 121 -1.48 -10.29 -9.55
CA ILE A 121 -2.21 -11.27 -8.72
C ILE A 121 -3.26 -10.52 -7.89
N GLU A 122 -4.53 -10.89 -8.08
CA GLU A 122 -5.72 -10.27 -7.50
C GLU A 122 -5.97 -10.62 -6.02
N ASN A 123 -5.13 -11.46 -5.38
CA ASN A 123 -5.35 -11.91 -4.00
C ASN A 123 -4.45 -11.19 -2.99
N GLN A 124 -5.10 -10.47 -2.06
CA GLN A 124 -4.48 -9.54 -1.11
C GLN A 124 -3.72 -10.17 0.07
N ASP A 125 -3.89 -11.48 0.35
CA ASP A 125 -3.60 -12.02 1.69
C ASP A 125 -2.30 -12.83 1.84
N LEU A 126 -1.46 -12.97 0.81
CA LEU A 126 -0.28 -13.86 0.85
C LEU A 126 1.08 -13.17 0.62
N LEU A 127 1.14 -11.84 0.67
CA LEU A 127 2.29 -11.09 0.16
C LEU A 127 3.05 -10.40 1.29
N GLY A 128 4.35 -10.70 1.38
CA GLY A 128 5.27 -10.07 2.35
C GLY A 128 5.36 -8.55 2.15
N ASN A 129 5.65 -7.83 3.24
CA ASN A 129 5.67 -6.36 3.30
C ASN A 129 6.67 -5.68 2.33
N ASP A 130 7.59 -6.45 1.75
CA ASP A 130 8.70 -5.97 0.90
C ASP A 130 8.47 -6.22 -0.61
N GLU A 131 7.26 -6.64 -1.00
CA GLU A 131 6.94 -6.85 -2.41
C GLU A 131 6.67 -5.52 -3.14
N TYR A 132 7.24 -5.39 -4.34
CA TYR A 132 6.91 -4.31 -5.28
C TYR A 132 5.56 -4.57 -5.93
N VAL A 133 4.60 -3.68 -5.68
CA VAL A 133 3.26 -3.78 -6.24
C VAL A 133 2.85 -2.45 -6.88
N THR A 134 1.92 -2.53 -7.84
CA THR A 134 1.32 -1.33 -8.43
C THR A 134 -0.13 -1.24 -8.00
N GLN A 135 -0.50 -0.12 -7.39
CA GLN A 135 -1.85 0.14 -6.90
C GLN A 135 -2.44 1.37 -7.58
N VAL A 136 -3.74 1.30 -7.91
CA VAL A 136 -4.52 2.40 -8.46
C VAL A 136 -5.47 2.89 -7.36
N ILE A 137 -5.37 4.17 -7.01
CA ILE A 137 -6.14 4.81 -5.95
C ILE A 137 -7.02 5.86 -6.60
N ARG A 138 -8.34 5.73 -6.48
CA ARG A 138 -9.30 6.74 -6.96
C ARG A 138 -9.56 7.77 -5.87
N LEU A 139 -9.76 9.02 -6.27
CA LEU A 139 -10.05 10.14 -5.39
C LEU A 139 -11.42 10.71 -5.72
N ASP A 140 -12.16 11.10 -4.68
CA ASP A 140 -13.55 11.56 -4.82
C ASP A 140 -13.68 13.08 -4.73
N ASN A 141 -12.87 13.74 -3.91
CA ASN A 141 -13.05 15.16 -3.56
C ASN A 141 -11.95 16.05 -4.14
N ILE A 142 -10.70 15.57 -4.15
CA ILE A 142 -9.55 16.31 -4.66
C ILE A 142 -9.03 15.76 -5.99
N SER A 143 -8.47 16.66 -6.81
CA SER A 143 -7.82 16.26 -8.06
C SER A 143 -6.52 15.51 -7.80
N ALA A 144 -6.38 14.33 -8.41
CA ALA A 144 -5.16 13.52 -8.38
C ALA A 144 -3.91 14.33 -8.76
N ALA A 145 -4.01 15.16 -9.81
CA ALA A 145 -2.89 15.97 -10.29
C ALA A 145 -2.42 17.02 -9.28
N LYS A 146 -3.33 17.55 -8.45
CA LYS A 146 -2.99 18.52 -7.39
C LYS A 146 -2.24 17.86 -6.23
N LEU A 147 -2.48 16.58 -5.95
CA LEU A 147 -1.83 15.86 -4.85
C LEU A 147 -0.40 15.40 -5.17
N ILE A 148 -0.07 15.11 -6.43
CA ILE A 148 1.26 14.58 -6.81
C ILE A 148 2.43 15.40 -6.25
N PRO A 149 2.49 16.74 -6.39
CA PRO A 149 3.62 17.53 -5.89
C PRO A 149 3.75 17.49 -4.36
N VAL A 150 2.64 17.35 -3.64
CA VAL A 150 2.60 17.28 -2.17
C VAL A 150 3.06 15.92 -1.67
N LEU A 151 2.70 14.85 -2.39
CA LEU A 151 3.06 13.48 -2.03
C LEU A 151 4.47 13.09 -2.47
N ARG A 152 5.03 13.72 -3.51
CA ARG A 152 6.32 13.34 -4.09
C ARG A 152 7.49 13.31 -3.09
N PRO A 153 7.62 14.24 -2.12
CA PRO A 153 8.67 14.19 -1.10
C PRO A 153 8.60 12.97 -0.16
N LEU A 154 7.41 12.35 -0.02
CA LEU A 154 7.19 11.20 0.84
C LEU A 154 7.46 9.86 0.13
N VAL A 155 7.68 9.92 -1.18
CA VAL A 155 7.85 8.78 -2.07
C VAL A 155 9.34 8.65 -2.41
N PRO A 156 9.95 7.46 -2.29
CA PRO A 156 11.31 7.21 -2.77
C PRO A 156 11.50 7.62 -4.23
N GLN A 157 12.68 8.11 -4.59
CA GLN A 157 12.95 8.51 -6.00
C GLN A 157 12.74 7.37 -6.99
N GLN A 158 12.97 6.13 -6.55
CA GLN A 158 12.81 4.91 -7.33
C GLN A 158 11.35 4.49 -7.57
N ALA A 159 10.40 5.05 -6.82
CA ALA A 159 8.99 4.71 -6.91
C ALA A 159 8.26 5.57 -7.95
N HIS A 160 7.39 4.92 -8.71
CA HIS A 160 6.63 5.56 -9.77
C HIS A 160 5.30 6.06 -9.21
N MET A 161 4.95 7.30 -9.51
CA MET A 161 3.68 7.89 -9.11
C MET A 161 3.19 8.80 -10.23
N ALA A 162 1.98 8.55 -10.72
CA ALA A 162 1.39 9.32 -11.80
C ALA A 162 -0.11 9.52 -11.57
N ALA A 163 -0.63 10.68 -11.96
CA ALA A 163 -2.05 10.93 -11.99
C ALA A 163 -2.65 10.49 -13.34
N TYR A 164 -3.73 9.72 -13.29
CA TYR A 164 -4.58 9.38 -14.43
C TYR A 164 -5.82 10.26 -14.40
N ALA A 165 -5.75 11.37 -15.14
CA ALA A 165 -6.78 12.41 -15.15
C ALA A 165 -8.19 11.92 -15.54
N PRO A 166 -8.39 11.03 -16.55
CA PRO A 166 -9.73 10.62 -16.97
C PRO A 166 -10.58 9.97 -15.88
N SER A 167 -9.96 9.26 -14.94
CA SER A 167 -10.67 8.62 -13.82
C SER A 167 -10.31 9.21 -12.46
N ASN A 168 -9.70 10.40 -12.43
CA ASN A 168 -9.20 11.05 -11.22
C ASN A 168 -8.46 10.10 -10.25
N ALA A 169 -7.53 9.30 -10.78
CA ALA A 169 -6.81 8.28 -10.01
C ALA A 169 -5.31 8.59 -9.90
N ILE A 170 -4.67 8.10 -8.84
CA ILE A 170 -3.22 8.05 -8.69
C ILE A 170 -2.78 6.59 -8.87
N ILE A 171 -1.86 6.36 -9.80
CA ILE A 171 -1.19 5.09 -10.02
C ILE A 171 0.15 5.15 -9.29
N ILE A 172 0.39 4.22 -8.37
CA ILE A 172 1.61 4.15 -7.57
C ILE A 172 2.24 2.77 -7.73
N SER A 173 3.53 2.72 -8.05
CA SER A 173 4.33 1.49 -8.07
C SER A 173 5.48 1.62 -7.07
N ASP A 174 5.40 0.84 -5.99
CA ASP A 174 6.39 0.83 -4.90
C ASP A 174 6.24 -0.44 -4.03
N ILE A 175 7.03 -0.54 -2.98
CA ILE A 175 6.95 -1.55 -1.93
C ILE A 175 5.60 -1.42 -1.20
N ARG A 176 4.93 -2.56 -0.96
CA ARG A 176 3.62 -2.66 -0.29
C ARG A 176 3.54 -1.88 1.03
N SER A 177 4.55 -2.01 1.89
CA SER A 177 4.61 -1.29 3.17
C SER A 177 4.64 0.24 3.00
N ASN A 178 5.21 0.76 1.92
CA ASN A 178 5.19 2.19 1.62
C ASN A 178 3.84 2.63 1.04
N ILE A 179 3.26 1.82 0.16
CA ILE A 179 1.95 2.11 -0.44
C ILE A 179 0.88 2.23 0.65
N GLY A 180 0.86 1.33 1.64
CA GLY A 180 -0.09 1.42 2.76
C GLY A 180 -0.05 2.78 3.49
N ARG A 181 1.16 3.29 3.78
CA ARG A 181 1.34 4.61 4.41
C ARG A 181 0.86 5.74 3.52
N ILE A 182 1.17 5.68 2.22
CA ILE A 182 0.76 6.72 1.26
C ILE A 182 -0.75 6.72 1.06
N VAL A 183 -1.38 5.55 0.98
CA VAL A 183 -2.84 5.41 0.88
C VAL A 183 -3.52 6.09 2.07
N GLU A 184 -3.05 5.86 3.30
CA GLU A 184 -3.62 6.50 4.48
C GLU A 184 -3.53 8.02 4.43
N ILE A 185 -2.40 8.57 3.97
CA ILE A 185 -2.22 10.02 3.80
C ILE A 185 -3.17 10.55 2.73
N ILE A 186 -3.26 9.87 1.59
CA ILE A 186 -4.17 10.23 0.51
C ILE A 186 -5.62 10.28 1.00
N GLU A 187 -6.08 9.24 1.70
CA GLU A 187 -7.45 9.18 2.22
C GLU A 187 -7.75 10.27 3.24
N ARG A 188 -6.77 10.66 4.07
CA ARG A 188 -6.92 11.78 5.01
C ARG A 188 -7.03 13.11 4.26
N MET A 189 -6.18 13.33 3.26
CA MET A 189 -6.21 14.55 2.45
C MET A 189 -7.48 14.67 1.63
N ASP A 190 -7.96 13.57 1.02
CA ASP A 190 -9.20 13.56 0.24
C ASP A 190 -10.43 13.81 1.11
N ARG A 191 -10.48 13.23 2.32
CA ARG A 191 -11.55 13.53 3.29
C ARG A 191 -11.55 14.98 3.78
N SER A 192 -10.38 15.58 3.97
CA SER A 192 -10.30 17.00 4.35
C SER A 192 -10.64 17.96 3.20
N ALA A 193 -10.69 17.48 1.95
CA ALA A 193 -11.01 18.29 0.77
C ALA A 193 -12.52 18.36 0.46
N ILE A 194 -13.38 17.82 1.33
CA ILE A 194 -14.84 17.90 1.15
C ILE A 194 -15.26 19.37 1.17
N GLN A 195 -15.81 19.81 0.04
CA GLN A 195 -16.41 21.14 -0.07
C GLN A 195 -17.88 21.07 0.31
N THR A 196 -18.32 22.03 1.11
CA THR A 196 -19.72 22.23 1.48
C THR A 196 -20.24 23.49 0.82
N THR A 197 -21.46 23.41 0.27
CA THR A 197 -22.18 24.58 -0.25
C THR A 197 -23.17 25.07 0.81
N GLU A 198 -23.08 26.33 1.18
CA GLU A 198 -23.98 27.00 2.11
C GLU A 198 -24.60 28.25 1.49
N ILE A 199 -25.88 28.49 1.81
CA ILE A 199 -26.63 29.68 1.36
C ILE A 199 -26.87 30.57 2.57
N ILE A 200 -26.29 31.76 2.56
CA ILE A 200 -26.41 32.75 3.63
C ILE A 200 -27.32 33.88 3.15
N ARG A 201 -28.48 34.06 3.80
CA ARG A 201 -29.40 35.17 3.47
C ARG A 201 -28.99 36.45 4.20
N LEU A 202 -28.98 37.56 3.48
CA LEU A 202 -28.68 38.88 4.03
C LEU A 202 -29.96 39.61 4.46
N LYS A 203 -29.85 40.42 5.53
CA LYS A 203 -30.96 41.20 6.09
C LYS A 203 -30.88 42.69 5.72
N TYR A 204 -29.69 43.26 5.73
CA TYR A 204 -29.45 44.70 5.54
C TYR A 204 -28.55 44.96 4.32
N GLY A 205 -27.53 44.14 4.11
CA GLY A 205 -26.59 44.26 3.00
C GLY A 205 -27.14 43.79 1.66
N VAL A 206 -26.55 44.31 0.56
CA VAL A 206 -26.83 43.88 -0.81
C VAL A 206 -25.88 42.74 -1.19
N SER A 207 -26.41 41.63 -1.69
CA SER A 207 -25.64 40.41 -1.96
C SER A 207 -24.47 40.60 -2.93
N GLU A 208 -24.61 41.49 -3.92
CA GLU A 208 -23.55 41.77 -4.89
C GLU A 208 -22.36 42.49 -4.27
N ASP A 209 -22.64 43.50 -3.45
CA ASP A 209 -21.62 44.32 -2.80
C ASP A 209 -20.82 43.49 -1.80
N VAL A 210 -21.52 42.68 -1.00
CA VAL A 210 -20.90 41.75 -0.05
C VAL A 210 -19.99 40.75 -0.76
N VAL A 211 -20.46 40.13 -1.85
CA VAL A 211 -19.65 39.17 -2.62
C VAL A 211 -18.45 39.85 -3.29
N SER A 212 -18.60 41.09 -3.77
CA SER A 212 -17.49 41.86 -4.36
C SER A 212 -16.40 42.17 -3.32
N MET A 213 -16.79 42.60 -2.12
CA MET A 213 -15.87 42.85 -1.01
C MET A 213 -15.17 41.56 -0.56
N LEU A 214 -15.92 40.46 -0.37
CA LEU A 214 -15.36 39.16 0.00
C LEU A 214 -14.36 38.66 -1.07
N ASN A 215 -14.69 38.78 -2.36
CA ASN A 215 -13.77 38.43 -3.43
C ASN A 215 -12.49 39.27 -3.41
N THR A 216 -12.57 40.53 -3.00
CA THR A 216 -11.41 41.42 -2.86
C THR A 216 -10.53 40.99 -1.69
N LEU A 217 -11.14 40.65 -0.55
CA LEU A 217 -10.42 40.12 0.62
C LEU A 217 -9.74 38.77 0.32
N GLU A 218 -10.44 37.86 -0.36
CA GLU A 218 -9.86 36.59 -0.77
C GLU A 218 -8.72 36.78 -1.79
N LYS A 219 -8.83 37.76 -2.71
CA LYS A 219 -7.74 38.13 -3.64
C LYS A 219 -6.52 38.68 -2.90
N ALA A 220 -6.71 39.55 -1.91
CA ALA A 220 -5.61 40.11 -1.11
C ALA A 220 -4.82 39.00 -0.40
N ARG A 221 -5.49 37.98 0.14
CA ARG A 221 -4.83 36.80 0.74
C ARG A 221 -4.01 35.97 -0.25
N ARG A 222 -4.31 36.01 -1.56
CA ARG A 222 -3.52 35.27 -2.57
C ARG A 222 -2.15 35.89 -2.85
N GLY A 223 -1.95 37.16 -2.52
CA GLY A 223 -0.72 37.89 -2.82
C GLY A 223 0.43 37.65 -1.83
N GLU A 224 0.15 37.13 -0.63
CA GLU A 224 1.13 37.04 0.47
C GLU A 224 1.88 35.70 0.55
N GLY A 225 1.94 34.92 -0.53
CA GLY A 225 2.73 33.67 -0.58
C GLY A 225 2.16 32.50 0.25
N ALA A 226 1.03 32.70 0.94
CA ALA A 226 0.21 31.60 1.41
C ALA A 226 -0.45 30.97 0.18
N GLU A 227 -0.22 29.67 -0.05
CA GLU A 227 -1.01 28.83 -0.95
C GLU A 227 -2.50 29.12 -0.69
N ALA A 228 -3.04 30.01 -1.52
CA ALA A 228 -4.42 30.41 -1.42
C ALA A 228 -5.24 29.14 -1.55
N ASN A 229 -6.19 28.97 -0.63
CA ASN A 229 -7.22 27.98 -0.76
C ASN A 229 -8.01 28.31 -2.04
N LYS A 230 -7.56 27.78 -3.18
CA LYS A 230 -7.99 28.14 -4.55
C LYS A 230 -9.44 27.76 -4.82
N ASP A 231 -10.09 27.16 -3.83
CA ASP A 231 -11.33 26.44 -3.99
C ASP A 231 -12.52 27.11 -3.26
N VAL A 232 -12.38 28.37 -2.83
CA VAL A 232 -13.52 29.18 -2.34
C VAL A 232 -14.27 29.80 -3.52
N ILE A 233 -15.50 29.35 -3.74
CA ILE A 233 -16.42 29.87 -4.75
C ILE A 233 -17.49 30.72 -4.06
N LEU A 234 -17.64 31.97 -4.48
CA LEU A 234 -18.63 32.92 -3.97
C LEU A 234 -19.54 33.38 -5.10
N VAL A 235 -20.84 33.21 -4.92
CA VAL A 235 -21.86 33.64 -5.90
C VAL A 235 -22.96 34.42 -5.18
N ALA A 236 -23.33 35.57 -5.74
CA ALA A 236 -24.47 36.34 -5.26
C ALA A 236 -25.76 35.90 -5.97
N ASP A 237 -26.80 35.53 -5.21
CA ASP A 237 -28.17 35.41 -5.71
C ASP A 237 -28.94 36.69 -5.40
N LYS A 238 -29.11 37.54 -6.42
CA LYS A 238 -29.85 38.80 -6.31
C LYS A 238 -31.32 38.59 -5.97
N ARG A 239 -31.92 37.50 -6.45
CA ARG A 239 -33.37 37.26 -6.35
C ARG A 239 -33.77 36.98 -4.91
N THR A 240 -32.93 36.28 -4.16
CA THR A 240 -33.17 35.96 -2.74
C THR A 240 -32.34 36.80 -1.79
N ASN A 241 -31.60 37.79 -2.29
CA ASN A 241 -30.59 38.57 -1.56
C ASN A 241 -29.72 37.66 -0.68
N SER A 242 -29.07 36.68 -1.30
CA SER A 242 -28.31 35.64 -0.60
C SER A 242 -26.92 35.48 -1.19
N VAL A 243 -25.97 35.06 -0.35
CA VAL A 243 -24.61 34.70 -0.74
C VAL A 243 -24.49 33.18 -0.69
N VAL A 244 -24.15 32.58 -1.83
CA VAL A 244 -23.83 31.16 -1.94
C VAL A 244 -22.33 31.00 -1.82
N VAL A 245 -21.89 30.20 -0.86
CA VAL A 245 -20.49 29.92 -0.56
C VAL A 245 -20.26 28.43 -0.78
N THR A 246 -19.28 28.06 -1.60
CA THR A 246 -18.79 26.68 -1.69
C THR A 246 -17.32 26.67 -1.34
N ALA A 247 -16.97 26.01 -0.24
CA ALA A 247 -15.61 25.89 0.27
C ALA A 247 -15.52 24.75 1.29
N ASP A 248 -14.32 24.49 1.84
CA ASP A 248 -14.18 23.63 3.02
C ASP A 248 -14.90 24.24 4.25
N GLU A 249 -15.20 23.39 5.23
CA GLU A 249 -15.96 23.76 6.44
C GLU A 249 -15.36 24.95 7.21
N MET A 250 -14.02 24.98 7.35
CA MET A 250 -13.32 26.05 8.06
C MET A 250 -13.44 27.39 7.32
N SER A 251 -13.34 27.37 5.99
CA SER A 251 -13.50 28.53 5.13
C SER A 251 -14.95 29.04 5.15
N VAL A 252 -15.93 28.14 5.09
CA VAL A 252 -17.36 28.50 5.17
C VAL A 252 -17.67 29.19 6.51
N GLU A 253 -17.23 28.64 7.64
CA GLU A 253 -17.43 29.24 8.97
C GLU A 253 -16.85 30.65 9.07
N ARG A 254 -15.63 30.83 8.56
CA ARG A 254 -14.97 32.13 8.53
C ARG A 254 -15.74 33.14 7.66
N ILE A 255 -16.15 32.74 6.47
CA ILE A 255 -16.91 33.59 5.54
C ILE A 255 -18.26 33.97 6.16
N ARG A 256 -18.92 33.03 6.85
CA ARG A 256 -20.18 33.31 7.55
C ARG A 256 -20.04 34.43 8.58
N LYS A 257 -18.96 34.43 9.36
CA LYS A 257 -18.65 35.50 10.32
C LYS A 257 -18.40 36.85 9.64
N LEU A 258 -17.68 36.86 8.52
CA LEU A 258 -17.45 38.08 7.74
C LEU A 258 -18.75 38.62 7.12
N VAL A 259 -19.59 37.74 6.58
CA VAL A 259 -20.91 38.11 6.06
C VAL A 259 -21.77 38.71 7.17
N ALA A 260 -21.80 38.11 8.35
CA ALA A 260 -22.54 38.64 9.50
C ALA A 260 -22.05 40.03 9.95
N TYR A 261 -20.75 40.31 9.82
CA TYR A 261 -20.19 41.63 10.11
C TYR A 261 -20.59 42.68 9.05
N PHE A 262 -20.54 42.31 7.77
CA PHE A 262 -20.96 43.21 6.69
C PHE A 262 -22.47 43.41 6.60
N ASP A 263 -23.25 42.45 7.08
CA ASP A 263 -24.71 42.52 7.21
C ASP A 263 -25.15 43.15 8.54
N SER A 264 -24.47 44.23 8.95
CA SER A 264 -24.86 45.02 10.11
C SER A 264 -25.74 46.21 9.69
N PRO A 265 -26.68 46.66 10.54
CA PRO A 265 -27.51 47.81 10.22
C PRO A 265 -26.64 49.07 10.07
N LEU A 266 -26.88 49.86 9.03
CA LEU A 266 -26.24 51.16 8.87
C LEU A 266 -26.63 52.05 10.06
N GLU A 267 -25.65 52.42 10.90
CA GLU A 267 -25.88 53.51 11.86
C GLU A 267 -26.11 54.79 11.06
N GLN A 268 -27.33 55.31 11.15
CA GLN A 268 -27.67 56.61 10.60
C GLN A 268 -26.96 57.67 11.45
N SER A 269 -25.89 58.26 10.90
CA SER A 269 -25.30 59.51 11.40
C SER A 269 -26.13 60.72 11.01
#